data_AF-A0A0T9UMK0-F1
#
_entry.id   AF-A0A0T9UMK0-F1
#
_cell.length_a   1.000
_cell.length_b   1.000
_cell.length_c   1.000
_cell.angle_alpha   90.00
_cell.angle_beta   90.00
_cell.angle_gamma   90.00
#
_symmetry.space_group_name_H-M   'P 1'
#
loop_
_entity.id
_entity.type
_entity.pdbx_description
1 polymer ?
#
loop_
_entity_poly.entity_id
_entity_poly.type
_entity_poly.pdbx_seq_one_letter_code
_entity_poly.pdbx_strand_id
1 'polypeptide(L)' 'MADANSNIRAYSKLYTFLNARSNTLLAEISPLRLISVLAPTEREARNLLAGFSLVFVSCKPQEKRHVA' A
#
# COMPACT_ATOMS: atom_id res chain seq x y z
N MET A 1 4.03 20.89 20.40
CA MET A 1 4.04 19.41 20.36
C MET A 1 3.82 18.99 18.91
N ALA A 2 4.77 18.30 18.29
CA ALA A 2 4.56 17.80 16.92
C ALA A 2 3.47 16.72 16.97
N ASP A 3 2.42 16.88 16.17
CA ASP A 3 1.30 15.95 16.09
C ASP A 3 1.82 14.53 15.81
N ALA A 4 1.41 13.53 16.59
CA ALA A 4 1.79 12.14 16.34
C ALA A 4 1.46 11.71 14.89
N ASN A 5 0.45 12.35 14.29
CA ASN A 5 0.04 12.19 12.91
C ASN A 5 1.08 12.69 11.87
N SER A 6 1.87 13.72 12.20
CA SER A 6 2.93 14.22 11.31
C SER A 6 4.10 13.23 11.21
N ASN A 7 4.42 12.53 12.31
CA ASN A 7 5.42 11.47 12.29
C ASN A 7 4.96 10.26 11.45
N ILE A 8 3.70 9.83 11.59
CA ILE A 8 3.17 8.72 10.79
C ILE A 8 3.31 9.01 9.30
N ARG A 9 2.97 10.23 8.84
CA ARG A 9 3.17 10.62 7.44
C ARG A 9 4.65 10.71 7.04
N ALA A 10 5.53 11.17 7.93
CA ALA A 10 6.96 11.29 7.63
C ALA A 10 7.66 9.93 7.40
N TYR A 11 7.13 8.86 8.00
CA TYR A 11 7.70 7.51 7.89
C TYR A 11 6.83 6.54 7.07
N SER A 12 5.69 6.99 6.55
CA SER A 12 4.81 6.17 5.73
C SER A 12 5.38 5.93 4.33
N LYS A 13 5.11 4.75 3.80
CA LYS A 13 5.38 4.35 2.42
C LYS A 13 4.07 3.98 1.75
N LEU A 14 4.01 4.16 0.43
CA LEU A 14 2.88 3.74 -0.38
C LEU A 14 3.06 2.26 -0.74
N TYR A 15 2.20 1.41 -0.19
CA TYR A 15 2.13 -0.01 -0.49
C TYR A 15 1.01 -0.25 -1.49
N THR A 16 1.33 -0.86 -2.63
CA THR A 16 0.37 -1.20 -3.68
C THR A 16 0.18 -2.71 -3.74
N PHE A 17 -1.08 -3.13 -3.78
CA PHE A 17 -1.51 -4.51 -3.85
C PHE A 17 -2.43 -4.74 -5.04
N LEU A 18 -2.37 -5.93 -5.60
CA LEU A 18 -3.32 -6.43 -6.58
C LEU A 18 -4.38 -7.25 -5.89
N ASN A 19 -5.65 -6.95 -6.14
CA ASN A 19 -6.78 -7.74 -5.67
C ASN A 19 -6.93 -8.99 -6.53
N ALA A 20 -6.23 -10.04 -6.13
CA ALA A 20 -6.21 -11.33 -6.78
C ALA A 20 -5.76 -12.39 -5.78
N ARG A 21 -6.06 -13.66 -6.08
CA ARG A 21 -5.48 -14.78 -5.35
C ARG A 21 -4.08 -15.05 -5.91
N SER A 22 -3.17 -15.50 -5.05
CA SER A 22 -1.76 -15.72 -5.39
C SER A 22 -1.53 -16.76 -6.50
N ASN A 23 -2.55 -17.57 -6.81
CA ASN A 23 -2.51 -18.65 -7.81
C ASN A 23 -3.27 -18.31 -9.10
N THR A 24 -3.79 -17.09 -9.27
CA THR A 24 -4.49 -16.66 -10.48
C THR A 24 -3.50 -16.13 -11.51
N LEU A 25 -3.64 -16.54 -12.78
CA LEU A 25 -2.82 -15.99 -13.86
C LEU A 25 -3.17 -14.52 -14.10
N LEU A 26 -2.18 -13.67 -14.37
CA LEU A 26 -2.43 -12.24 -14.60
C LEU A 26 -3.42 -11.97 -15.75
N ALA A 27 -3.39 -12.80 -16.80
CA ALA A 27 -4.30 -12.70 -17.94
C ALA A 27 -5.76 -13.01 -17.60
N GLU A 28 -6.00 -13.76 -16.53
CA GLU A 28 -7.35 -14.14 -16.07
C GLU A 28 -7.96 -13.08 -15.14
N ILE A 29 -7.17 -12.10 -14.70
CA ILE A 29 -7.64 -11.05 -13.79
C ILE A 29 -8.33 -9.97 -14.61
N SER A 30 -9.66 -10.02 -14.64
CA SER A 30 -10.49 -9.01 -15.27
C SER A 30 -11.68 -8.62 -14.37
N PRO A 31 -11.81 -7.33 -13.98
CA PRO A 31 -10.87 -6.24 -14.21
C PRO A 31 -9.64 -6.33 -13.28
N LEU A 32 -8.49 -5.83 -13.74
CA LEU A 32 -7.30 -5.68 -12.92
C LEU A 32 -7.50 -4.54 -11.90
N ARG A 33 -7.56 -4.87 -10.61
CA ARG A 33 -7.80 -3.92 -9.52
C ARG A 33 -6.59 -3.79 -8.62
N LEU A 34 -5.96 -2.62 -8.64
CA LEU A 34 -4.88 -2.26 -7.73
C LEU A 34 -5.43 -1.40 -6.58
N ILE A 35 -4.91 -1.60 -5.38
CA ILE A 35 -5.22 -0.82 -4.18
C ILE A 35 -3.90 -0.34 -3.59
N SER A 36 -3.80 0.96 -3.35
CA SER A 36 -2.63 1.57 -2.71
C SER A 36 -3.01 2.15 -1.36
N VAL A 37 -2.22 1.87 -0.33
CA VAL A 37 -2.40 2.36 1.04
C VAL A 37 -1.11 2.94 1.57
N LEU A 38 -1.21 4.00 2.36
CA LEU A 38 -0.08 4.55 3.10
C LEU A 38 0.01 3.85 4.45
N ALA A 39 1.17 3.28 4.75
CA ALA A 39 1.45 2.69 6.05
C ALA A 39 2.93 2.81 6.41
N PRO A 40 3.28 2.78 7.70
CA PRO A 40 4.67 2.65 8.17
C PRO A 40 5.33 1.33 7.75
N THR A 41 4.57 0.24 7.72
CA THR A 41 5.06 -1.11 7.42
C THR A 41 4.11 -1.87 6.48
N GLU A 42 4.62 -2.88 5.78
CA GLU A 42 3.78 -3.74 4.94
C GLU A 42 2.73 -4.49 5.77
N ARG A 43 3.10 -4.90 6.99
CA ARG A 43 2.19 -5.59 7.91
C ARG A 43 0.98 -4.71 8.26
N GLU A 44 1.22 -3.44 8.57
CA GLU A 44 0.14 -2.49 8.84
C GLU A 44 -0.71 -2.23 7.59
N ALA A 45 -0.08 -2.11 6.41
CA ALA A 45 -0.80 -2.00 5.14
C ALA A 45 -1.72 -3.20 4.89
N ARG A 46 -1.26 -4.42 5.18
CA ARG A 46 -2.07 -5.65 5.09
C ARG A 46 -3.19 -5.67 6.12
N ASN A 47 -2.95 -5.23 7.34
CA ASN A 47 -3.96 -5.15 8.39
C ASN A 47 -5.10 -4.18 8.00
N LEU A 48 -4.78 -3.04 7.38
CA LEU A 48 -5.78 -2.09 6.86
C LEU A 48 -6.65 -2.68 5.75
N LEU A 49 -6.12 -3.68 5.04
CA LEU A 49 -6.80 -4.39 3.95
C LEU A 49 -7.15 -5.83 4.33
N ALA A 50 -7.32 -6.11 5.63
CA ALA A 50 -7.71 -7.43 6.09
C ALA A 50 -9.03 -7.86 5.44
N GLY A 51 -9.09 -9.11 4.99
CA GLY A 51 -10.25 -9.67 4.29
C GLY A 51 -10.19 -9.62 2.76
N PHE A 52 -9.24 -8.89 2.17
CA PHE A 52 -8.98 -8.95 0.73
C PHE A 52 -7.95 -10.03 0.40
N SER A 53 -8.16 -10.74 -0.71
CA SER A 53 -7.10 -11.58 -1.31
C SER A 53 -6.16 -10.65 -2.07
N LEU A 54 -4.98 -10.40 -1.49
CA LEU A 54 -4.05 -9.39 -2.00
C LEU A 54 -2.67 -9.96 -2.29
N VAL A 55 -2.19 -9.67 -3.49
CA VAL A 55 -0.80 -9.89 -3.89
C VAL A 55 -0.03 -8.58 -3.76
N PHE A 56 1.10 -8.60 -3.06
CA PHE A 56 1.96 -7.43 -2.95
C PHE A 56 2.62 -7.13 -4.30
N VAL A 57 2.55 -5.87 -4.73
CA VAL A 57 3.08 -5.43 -6.04
C VAL A 57 4.28 -4.52 -5.85
N SER A 58 4.15 -3.48 -5.03
CA SER A 58 5.26 -2.54 -4.83
C SER A 58 5.16 -1.75 -3.53
N CYS A 59 6.32 -1.29 -3.05
CA CYS A 59 6.47 -0.34 -1.97
C CYS A 59 7.25 0.87 -2.49
N LYS A 60 6.64 2.05 -2.48
CA LYS A 60 7.30 3.30 -2.85
C LYS A 60 7.43 4.17 -1.60
N PRO A 61 8.64 4.67 -1.28
CA PRO A 61 8.76 5.68 -0.23
C PRO A 61 7.89 6.88 -0.62
N GLN A 62 7.23 7.50 0.36
CA GLN A 62 6.51 8.73 0.09
C GLN A 62 7.54 9.79 -0.27
N GLU A 63 7.61 10.17 -1.55
CA GLU A 63 8.44 11.29 -1.96
C GLU A 63 7.99 12.51 -1.15
N LYS A 64 8.89 13.02 -0.31
CA LYS A 64 8.70 14.33 0.28
C LYS A 64 8.62 15.25 -0.93
N ARG A 65 7.42 15.75 -1.26
CA ARG A 65 7.30 16.89 -2.16
C ARG A 65 8.23 17.94 -1.57
N HIS A 66 9.39 18.13 -2.18
CA HIS A 66 10.21 19.30 -1.92
C HIS A 66 9.31 20.45 -2.36
N VAL A 67 8.70 21.11 -1.38
CA VAL A 67 8.11 22.43 -1.59
C VAL A 67 9.33 23.33 -1.81
N ALA A 68 9.67 23.51 -3.09
CA ALA A 68 10.56 24.58 -3.52
C ALA A 68 9.79 25.89 -3.52
#